data_AF-C2JYF9-F1
#
_entry.id   AF-C2JYF9-F1
#
_cell.length_a   1.000
_cell.length_b   1.000
_cell.length_c   1.000
_cell.angle_alpha   90.00
_cell.angle_beta   90.00
_cell.angle_gamma   90.00
#
_symmetry.space_group_name_H-M   'P 1'
#
loop_
_entity.id
_entity.type
_entity.pdbx_description
1 polymer ?
#
loop_
_entity_poly.entity_id
_entity_poly.type
_entity_poly.pdbx_seq_one_letter_code
_entity_poly.pdbx_strand_id
1 'polypeptide(L)' 'DPTLRTPIVSIRRASDVPVAERTPIQVLRTDSKTFADTVEARRNRVDDFYKRPAGHIDLCNIPVPVR' A
#
# COMPACT_ATOMS: atom_id res chain seq x y z
N ASP A 1 -24.47 17.59 -11.49
CA ASP A 1 -25.67 16.77 -11.29
C ASP A 1 -25.39 15.75 -10.17
N PRO A 2 -26.18 15.71 -9.07
CA PRO A 2 -26.06 14.71 -8.01
C PRO A 2 -26.08 13.26 -8.50
N THR A 3 -26.70 12.97 -9.64
CA THR A 3 -26.74 11.61 -10.25
C THR A 3 -25.36 11.11 -10.69
N LEU A 4 -24.37 12.00 -10.85
CA LEU A 4 -22.98 11.65 -11.19
C LEU A 4 -22.15 11.19 -9.98
N ARG A 5 -22.71 11.20 -8.76
CA ARG A 5 -22.01 10.79 -7.54
C ARG A 5 -22.43 9.38 -7.14
N THR A 6 -21.46 8.52 -6.86
CA THR A 6 -21.74 7.20 -6.28
C THR A 6 -21.99 7.35 -4.77
N PRO A 7 -23.15 6.93 -4.23
CA PRO A 7 -23.44 7.08 -2.81
C PRO A 7 -22.70 6.03 -1.96
N ILE A 8 -22.30 6.43 -0.74
CA ILE A 8 -21.85 5.49 0.29
C ILE A 8 -23.10 4.98 1.02
N VAL A 9 -23.47 3.72 0.79
CA VAL A 9 -24.70 3.13 1.35
C VAL A 9 -24.57 2.72 2.82
N SER A 10 -23.35 2.43 3.29
CA SER A 10 -23.08 2.04 4.68
C SER A 10 -21.61 2.23 5.04
N ILE A 11 -21.35 2.46 6.33
CA ILE A 11 -20.02 2.50 6.94
C ILE A 11 -20.11 1.77 8.28
N ARG A 12 -19.17 0.87 8.56
CA ARG A 12 -19.01 0.22 9.88
C ARG A 12 -17.54 0.21 10.27
N ARG A 13 -17.23 0.39 11.55
CA ARG A 13 -15.87 0.23 12.05
C ARG A 13 -15.61 -1.25 12.34
N ALA A 14 -14.39 -1.72 12.10
CA ALA A 14 -14.00 -3.09 12.42
C ALA A 14 -14.17 -3.41 13.92
N SER A 15 -14.04 -2.41 14.80
CA SER A 15 -14.30 -2.55 16.24
C SER A 15 -15.74 -2.89 16.58
N ASP A 16 -16.68 -2.50 15.72
CA ASP A 16 -18.12 -2.53 15.99
C ASP A 16 -18.78 -3.81 15.43
N VAL A 17 -18.01 -4.72 14.82
CA VAL A 17 -18.48 -6.01 14.32
C VAL A 17 -17.86 -7.17 15.10
N PRO A 18 -18.54 -8.34 15.18
CA PRO A 18 -17.99 -9.55 15.77
C PRO A 18 -16.63 -9.91 15.18
N VAL A 19 -15.75 -10.53 15.97
CA VAL A 19 -14.39 -10.88 15.54
C VAL A 19 -14.37 -11.70 14.25
N ALA A 20 -15.34 -12.61 14.09
CA ALA A 20 -15.48 -13.44 12.90
C ALA A 20 -15.83 -12.66 11.61
N GLU A 21 -16.36 -11.43 11.73
CA GLU A 21 -16.68 -10.55 10.59
C GLU A 21 -15.56 -9.54 10.28
N ARG A 22 -14.51 -9.47 11.11
CA ARG A 22 -13.42 -8.50 10.92
C ARG A 22 -12.50 -8.94 9.80
N THR A 23 -12.20 -8.03 8.88
CA THR A 23 -11.16 -8.25 7.86
C THR A 23 -9.79 -8.33 8.54
N PRO A 24 -9.03 -9.43 8.35
CA PRO A 24 -7.75 -9.67 9.06
C PRO A 24 -6.58 -8.96 8.38
N ILE A 25 -6.63 -7.63 8.33
CA ILE A 25 -5.62 -6.80 7.65
C ILE A 25 -4.28 -6.87 8.38
N GLN A 26 -3.20 -7.08 7.62
CA GLN A 26 -1.82 -7.03 8.11
C GLN A 26 -0.98 -6.08 7.27
N VAL A 27 -0.12 -5.30 7.94
CA VAL A 27 0.76 -4.30 7.30
C VAL A 27 2.21 -4.66 7.58
N LEU A 28 3.07 -4.61 6.56
CA LEU A 28 4.50 -4.80 6.77
C LEU A 28 5.07 -3.67 7.64
N ARG A 29 5.85 -4.06 8.66
CA ARG A 29 6.59 -3.12 9.51
C ARG A 29 7.56 -2.27 8.69
N THR A 30 7.39 -0.96 8.71
CA THR A 30 8.19 -0.02 7.93
C THR A 30 9.60 0.23 8.48
N ASP A 31 9.85 -0.17 9.73
CA ASP A 31 11.18 -0.18 10.36
C ASP A 31 11.95 -1.50 10.12
N SER A 32 11.38 -2.42 9.34
CA SER A 32 12.01 -3.71 9.06
C SER A 32 13.01 -3.63 7.91
N LYS A 33 14.01 -4.54 7.93
CA LYS A 33 14.91 -4.75 6.79
C LYS A 33 14.14 -5.09 5.50
N THR A 34 13.08 -5.91 5.61
CA THR A 34 12.25 -6.30 4.46
C THR A 34 11.59 -5.10 3.78
N PHE A 35 11.11 -4.13 4.56
CA PHE A 35 10.56 -2.91 3.98
C PHE A 35 11.65 -2.10 3.28
N ALA A 36 12.82 -1.91 3.90
CA ALA A 36 13.95 -1.21 3.28
C ALA A 36 14.36 -1.85 1.94
N ASP A 37 14.45 -3.19 1.88
CA ASP A 37 14.79 -3.93 0.66
C ASP A 37 13.72 -3.73 -0.43
N THR A 38 12.43 -3.63 -0.06
CA THR A 38 11.33 -3.33 -0.99
C THR A 38 11.41 -1.90 -1.54
N VAL A 39 11.76 -0.92 -0.70
CA VAL A 39 11.96 0.47 -1.12
C VAL A 39 13.13 0.56 -2.09
N GLU A 40 14.25 -0.10 -1.81
CA GLU A 40 15.43 -0.08 -2.69
C GLU A 40 15.14 -0.71 -4.06
N ALA A 41 14.42 -1.84 -4.08
CA ALA A 41 14.02 -2.48 -5.34
C ALA A 41 13.08 -1.59 -6.18
N ARG A 42 12.26 -0.74 -5.54
CA ARG A 42 11.39 0.22 -6.21
C ARG A 42 12.14 1.47 -6.67
N ARG A 43 13.03 2.00 -5.82
CA ARG A 43 13.91 3.14 -6.11
C ARG A 43 14.83 2.86 -7.30
N ASN A 44 15.36 1.65 -7.35
CA ASN A 44 16.33 1.22 -8.34
C ASN A 44 15.82 -0.05 -9.02
N ARG A 45 14.89 0.11 -9.96
CA ARG A 45 14.39 -1.03 -10.74
C ARG A 45 15.55 -1.64 -11.54
N VAL A 46 15.86 -2.90 -11.25
CA VAL A 46 16.91 -3.67 -11.94
C VAL A 46 16.24 -4.54 -12.99
N ASP A 47 16.31 -4.11 -14.24
CA ASP A 47 15.83 -4.84 -15.41
C ASP A 47 16.63 -4.43 -16.67
N ASP A 48 16.37 -5.09 -17.80
CA ASP A 48 17.07 -4.86 -19.06
C ASP A 48 16.70 -3.53 -19.75
N PHE A 49 15.61 -2.88 -19.30
CA PHE A 49 15.12 -1.64 -19.89
C PHE A 49 15.89 -0.43 -19.34
N TYR A 50 16.13 -0.37 -18.03
CA TYR A 50 16.81 0.75 -17.38
C TYR A 50 18.33 0.57 -17.35
N LYS A 51 19.03 1.30 -18.23
CA LYS A 51 20.50 1.31 -18.29
C LYS A 51 21.18 1.99 -17.10
N ARG A 52 20.47 2.86 -16.37
CA ARG A 52 21.00 3.63 -15.23
C ARG A 52 19.95 3.66 -14.10
N PRO A 53 20.36 3.44 -12.84
CA PRO A 53 19.45 3.51 -11.70
C PRO A 53 18.98 4.94 -11.45
N ALA A 54 17.74 5.11 -10.99
CA ALA A 54 17.19 6.43 -10.66
C ALA A 54 17.80 7.00 -9.36
N GLY A 55 18.12 6.15 -8.39
CA GLY A 55 18.71 6.56 -7.12
C GLY A 55 17.75 7.27 -6.16
N HIS A 56 16.51 7.55 -6.57
CA HIS A 56 15.49 8.20 -5.76
C HIS A 56 14.08 7.69 -6.10
N ILE A 57 13.16 7.84 -5.14
CA ILE A 57 11.73 7.56 -5.31
C ILE A 57 10.95 8.55 -4.45
N ASP A 58 9.78 8.99 -4.93
CA ASP A 58 8.89 9.85 -4.16
C ASP A 58 8.19 9.05 -3.05
N LEU A 59 7.95 9.70 -1.92
CA LEU A 59 7.37 9.09 -0.71
C LEU A 59 6.02 8.43 -1.00
N CYS A 60 5.14 9.12 -1.73
CA CYS A 60 3.80 8.62 -2.06
C CYS A 60 3.81 7.47 -3.08
N ASN A 61 4.93 7.22 -3.74
CA ASN A 61 5.09 6.14 -4.72
C ASN A 61 5.66 4.85 -4.10
N ILE A 62 5.93 4.83 -2.78
CA ILE A 62 6.40 3.64 -2.07
C ILE A 62 5.19 2.82 -1.60
N PRO A 63 4.92 1.63 -2.18
CA PRO A 63 3.86 0.78 -1.67
C PRO A 63 4.25 0.16 -0.33
N VAL A 64 3.35 0.22 0.65
CA VAL A 64 3.47 -0.58 1.87
C VAL A 64 2.73 -1.89 1.65
N PRO A 65 3.39 -3.06 1.72
CA PRO A 65 2.71 -4.33 1.56
C PRO A 65 1.60 -4.53 2.63
N VAL A 66 0.40 -4.84 2.15
CA VAL A 66 -0.79 -5.14 2.96
C VAL A 66 -1.43 -6.42 2.44
N ARG A 67 -1.93 -7.26 3.34
CA ARG A 67 -2.69 -8.48 3.02
C ARG A 67 -3.89 -8.66 3.96
#